data_AF-A0A0A1MFX6-F1
#
_entry.id   AF-A0A0A1MFX6-F1
#
_cell.length_a   1.000
_cell.length_b   1.000
_cell.length_c   1.000
_cell.angle_alpha   90.00
_cell.angle_beta   90.00
_cell.angle_gamma   90.00
#
_symmetry.space_group_name_H-M   'P 1'
#
loop_
_entity.id
_entity.type
_entity.pdbx_description
1 polymer ?
#
loop_
_entity_poly.entity_id
_entity_poly.type
_entity_poly.pdbx_seq_one_letter_code
_entity_poly.pdbx_strand_id
1 'polypeptide(L)'
;MVSGGSSRILGDSATRIKHNGEFVYESLLGNKLGLEIIQLLEEISLEHTIIACTREGAVIKENIPQEEAAIVRGSYAQVRQVSDFKEITDDFVKITIHDASLNCFETREKLAPFFESAYIVASEADWIDIANANVHKGTTVEQLQQILNVSPEETLAFGDGYNDLELMKRAAYNFAVRNAVQELKDAANFITRANEEDAVMKTIVQLLSLQENVKVTE
;
A
#
# COMPACT_ATOMS: atom_id res chain seq x y z
N MET A 1 28.67 18.99 -8.59
CA MET A 1 27.62 19.43 -9.54
C MET A 1 26.60 18.31 -9.65
N VAL A 2 25.53 18.34 -8.85
CA VAL A 2 24.38 17.45 -9.05
C VAL A 2 23.49 18.16 -10.06
N SER A 3 23.42 17.66 -11.28
CA SER A 3 22.47 18.12 -12.29
C SER A 3 21.06 17.76 -11.80
N GLY A 4 20.42 18.67 -11.08
CA GLY A 4 19.08 18.51 -10.51
C GLY A 4 18.00 18.51 -11.59
N GLY A 5 17.91 17.43 -12.36
CA GLY A 5 16.65 17.04 -12.98
C GLY A 5 15.76 16.48 -11.87
N SER A 6 14.56 17.03 -11.69
CA SER A 6 13.61 16.49 -10.71
C SER A 6 13.22 15.07 -11.11
N SER A 7 13.89 14.08 -10.52
CA SER A 7 13.53 12.66 -10.64
C SER A 7 12.13 12.49 -10.07
N ARG A 8 11.18 12.02 -10.89
CA ARG A 8 9.80 11.75 -10.45
C ARG A 8 9.64 10.27 -10.25
N ILE A 9 9.29 9.88 -9.03
CA ILE A 9 8.99 8.51 -8.67
C ILE A 9 7.55 8.44 -8.17
N LEU A 10 6.83 7.45 -8.66
CA LEU A 10 5.51 7.07 -8.16
C LEU A 10 5.56 5.59 -7.80
N GLY A 11 5.30 5.29 -6.52
CA GLY A 11 4.93 3.94 -6.10
C GLY A 11 3.41 3.77 -6.25
N ASP A 12 2.98 2.64 -6.79
CA ASP A 12 1.57 2.30 -6.92
C ASP A 12 1.30 0.98 -6.20
N SER A 13 0.50 1.05 -5.13
CA SER A 13 0.00 -0.10 -4.38
C SER A 13 1.08 -1.07 -3.89
N ALA A 14 2.32 -0.59 -3.67
CA ALA A 14 3.53 -1.38 -3.40
C ALA A 14 3.97 -2.33 -4.54
N THR A 15 3.14 -2.57 -5.55
CA THR A 15 3.36 -3.54 -6.61
C THR A 15 4.06 -2.97 -7.83
N ARG A 16 4.06 -1.65 -8.02
CA ARG A 16 4.69 -1.00 -9.17
C ARG A 16 5.49 0.23 -8.78
N ILE A 17 6.60 0.47 -9.48
CA ILE A 17 7.41 1.69 -9.38
C ILE A 17 7.55 2.30 -10.76
N LYS A 18 7.13 3.56 -10.87
CA LYS A 18 7.33 4.38 -12.06
C LYS A 18 8.41 5.40 -11.80
N HIS A 19 9.45 5.43 -12.62
CA HIS A 19 10.55 6.39 -12.55
C HIS A 19 10.63 7.16 -13.86
N ASN A 20 10.55 8.49 -13.79
CA ASN A 20 10.61 9.39 -14.95
C ASN A 20 9.61 9.09 -16.07
N GLY A 21 8.46 8.53 -15.73
CA GLY A 21 7.40 8.23 -16.70
C GLY A 21 7.34 6.78 -17.17
N GLU A 22 8.28 5.92 -16.75
CA GLU A 22 8.37 4.52 -17.16
C GLU A 22 8.29 3.58 -15.95
N PHE A 23 7.64 2.42 -16.12
CA PHE A 23 7.62 1.40 -15.07
C PHE A 23 8.97 0.68 -15.05
N VAL A 24 9.69 0.82 -13.94
CA VAL A 24 11.01 0.20 -13.72
C VAL A 24 10.92 -1.04 -12.82
N TYR A 25 9.78 -1.24 -12.17
CA TYR A 25 9.47 -2.43 -11.39
C TYR A 25 7.96 -2.68 -11.44
N GLU A 26 7.57 -3.94 -11.64
CA GLU A 26 6.20 -4.44 -11.49
C GLU A 26 6.24 -5.87 -10.94
N SER A 27 5.41 -6.14 -9.93
CA SER A 27 5.16 -7.48 -9.42
C SER A 27 3.66 -7.65 -9.21
N LEU A 28 3.02 -8.34 -10.15
CA LEU A 28 1.58 -8.50 -10.20
C LEU A 28 1.14 -9.87 -9.67
N LEU A 29 -0.05 -9.90 -9.08
CA LEU A 29 -0.70 -11.14 -8.71
C LEU A 29 -1.30 -11.77 -9.97
N GLY A 30 -0.85 -12.98 -10.31
CA GLY A 30 -1.27 -13.67 -11.52
C GLY A 30 -2.78 -13.89 -11.59
N ASN A 31 -3.36 -13.68 -12.77
CA ASN A 31 -4.81 -13.70 -13.00
C ASN A 31 -5.51 -14.94 -12.40
N LYS A 32 -4.98 -16.13 -12.69
CA LYS A 32 -5.57 -17.38 -12.18
C LYS A 32 -5.66 -17.39 -10.64
N LEU A 33 -4.56 -17.06 -9.96
CA LEU A 33 -4.52 -17.04 -8.49
C LEU A 33 -5.42 -15.94 -7.93
N GLY A 34 -5.42 -14.74 -8.53
CA GLY A 34 -6.29 -13.66 -8.10
C GLY A 34 -7.78 -14.01 -8.23
N LEU A 35 -8.17 -14.70 -9.32
CA LEU A 35 -9.55 -15.18 -9.49
C LEU A 35 -9.91 -16.28 -8.49
N GLU A 36 -8.99 -17.19 -8.15
CA GLU A 36 -9.19 -18.19 -7.10
C GLU A 36 -9.42 -17.53 -5.72
N ILE A 37 -8.66 -16.47 -5.41
CA ILE A 37 -8.83 -15.70 -4.18
C ILE A 37 -10.17 -14.95 -4.18
N ILE A 38 -10.52 -14.28 -5.28
CA ILE A 38 -11.82 -13.58 -5.42
C ILE A 38 -12.97 -14.55 -5.24
N GLN A 39 -12.90 -15.74 -5.83
CA GLN A 39 -13.94 -16.75 -5.66
C GLN A 39 -14.13 -17.13 -4.18
N LEU A 40 -13.03 -17.38 -3.44
CA LEU A 40 -13.15 -17.69 -2.01
C LEU A 40 -13.75 -16.51 -1.22
N LEU A 41 -13.43 -15.27 -1.58
CA LEU A 41 -14.01 -14.09 -0.94
C LEU A 41 -15.52 -13.99 -1.16
N GLU A 42 -15.99 -14.26 -2.37
CA GLU A 42 -17.43 -14.32 -2.67
C GLU A 42 -18.13 -15.46 -1.93
N GLU A 43 -17.43 -16.59 -1.70
CA GLU A 43 -17.93 -17.71 -0.88
C GLU A 43 -17.98 -17.36 0.62
N ILE A 44 -17.05 -16.52 1.11
CA ILE A 44 -17.01 -16.07 2.50
C ILE A 44 -18.16 -15.09 2.79
N SER A 45 -18.38 -14.09 1.91
CA SER A 45 -19.45 -13.12 2.08
C SER A 45 -19.81 -12.44 0.76
N LEU A 46 -21.11 -12.36 0.48
CA LEU A 46 -21.64 -11.58 -0.64
C LEU A 46 -21.73 -10.07 -0.34
N GLU A 47 -21.55 -9.68 0.93
CA GLU A 47 -21.58 -8.28 1.37
C GLU A 47 -20.22 -7.58 1.21
N HIS A 48 -19.16 -8.32 0.87
CA HIS A 48 -17.85 -7.76 0.59
C HIS A 48 -17.87 -6.95 -0.71
N THR A 49 -17.40 -5.71 -0.64
CA THR A 49 -17.05 -4.96 -1.85
C THR A 49 -15.64 -5.35 -2.26
N ILE A 50 -15.53 -6.24 -3.25
CA ILE A 50 -14.26 -6.63 -3.86
C ILE A 50 -13.89 -5.62 -4.95
N ILE A 51 -12.68 -5.08 -4.85
CA ILE A 51 -12.10 -4.09 -5.76
C ILE A 51 -10.85 -4.73 -6.41
N ALA A 52 -11.05 -5.31 -7.58
CA ALA A 52 -10.00 -5.97 -8.34
C ALA A 52 -9.25 -4.93 -9.20
N CYS A 53 -8.08 -4.49 -8.75
CA CYS A 53 -7.29 -3.48 -9.46
C CYS A 53 -6.40 -4.14 -10.51
N THR A 54 -6.57 -3.72 -11.76
CA THR A 54 -5.74 -4.10 -12.91
C THR A 54 -4.84 -2.93 -13.29
N ARG A 55 -4.07 -3.07 -14.38
CA ARG A 55 -3.27 -1.95 -14.91
C ARG A 55 -4.14 -0.78 -15.38
N GLU A 56 -5.34 -1.05 -15.85
CA GLU A 56 -6.25 -0.07 -16.45
C GLU A 56 -7.16 0.62 -15.43
N GLY A 57 -7.21 0.11 -14.19
CA GLY A 57 -8.03 0.67 -13.12
C GLY A 57 -8.69 -0.39 -12.25
N ALA A 58 -9.59 0.08 -11.38
CA ALA A 58 -10.37 -0.78 -10.50
C ALA A 58 -11.52 -1.45 -11.26
N VAL A 59 -11.77 -2.71 -10.94
CA VAL A 59 -12.92 -3.47 -11.41
C VAL A 59 -13.76 -3.89 -10.20
N ILE A 60 -15.06 -3.61 -10.24
CA ILE A 60 -16.03 -3.94 -9.20
C ILE A 60 -17.26 -4.61 -9.82
N LYS A 61 -18.12 -5.24 -9.00
CA LYS A 61 -19.41 -5.73 -9.50
C LYS A 61 -20.37 -4.59 -9.84
N GLU A 62 -21.24 -4.83 -10.82
CA GLU A 62 -22.32 -3.90 -11.21
C GLU A 62 -23.31 -3.62 -10.06
N ASN A 63 -23.52 -4.59 -9.17
CA ASN A 63 -24.60 -4.58 -8.19
C ASN A 63 -24.14 -4.29 -6.74
N ILE A 64 -23.02 -3.58 -6.55
CA ILE A 64 -22.60 -3.15 -5.20
C ILE A 64 -23.46 -1.97 -4.70
N PRO A 65 -23.59 -1.77 -3.38
CA PRO A 65 -24.29 -0.62 -2.83
C PRO A 65 -23.76 0.72 -3.36
N GLN A 66 -24.64 1.73 -3.47
CA GLN A 66 -24.25 3.03 -4.04
C GLN A 66 -23.18 3.74 -3.20
N GLU A 67 -23.24 3.59 -1.88
CA GLU A 67 -22.27 4.16 -0.94
C GLU A 67 -20.88 3.55 -1.15
N GLU A 68 -20.80 2.23 -1.31
CA GLU A 68 -19.58 1.51 -1.67
C GLU A 68 -19.02 1.97 -3.03
N ALA A 69 -19.89 2.10 -4.03
CA ALA A 69 -19.47 2.59 -5.34
C ALA A 69 -18.96 4.04 -5.28
N ALA A 70 -19.43 4.85 -4.33
CA ALA A 70 -18.92 6.20 -4.11
C ALA A 70 -17.53 6.19 -3.45
N ILE A 71 -17.30 5.30 -2.47
CA ILE A 71 -15.99 5.07 -1.86
C ILE A 71 -14.97 4.68 -2.95
N VAL A 72 -15.30 3.70 -3.79
CA VAL A 72 -14.41 3.24 -4.88
C VAL A 72 -14.11 4.38 -5.86
N ARG A 73 -15.12 5.13 -6.31
CA ARG A 73 -14.90 6.25 -7.24
C ARG A 73 -14.17 7.44 -6.62
N GLY A 74 -14.17 7.56 -5.29
CA GLY A 74 -13.35 8.54 -4.57
C GLY A 74 -11.86 8.19 -4.57
N SER A 75 -11.53 6.90 -4.61
CA SER A 75 -10.16 6.39 -4.51
C SER A 75 -9.51 6.05 -5.87
N TYR A 76 -10.31 5.70 -6.88
CA TYR A 76 -9.81 5.22 -8.17
C TYR A 76 -10.28 6.12 -9.33
N ALA A 77 -9.32 6.56 -10.14
CA ALA A 77 -9.59 7.42 -11.30
C ALA A 77 -10.36 6.72 -12.42
N GLN A 78 -10.13 5.41 -12.60
CA GLN A 78 -10.81 4.56 -13.59
C GLN A 78 -11.46 3.40 -12.86
N VAL A 79 -12.77 3.24 -13.06
CA VAL A 79 -13.57 2.17 -12.45
C VAL A 79 -14.43 1.54 -13.54
N ARG A 80 -14.21 0.24 -13.78
CA ARG A 80 -15.04 -0.59 -14.66
C ARG A 80 -15.95 -1.47 -13.80
N GLN A 81 -17.16 -1.73 -14.29
CA GLN A 81 -18.06 -2.69 -13.67
C GLN A 81 -18.11 -3.98 -14.49
N VAL A 82 -18.31 -5.11 -13.81
CA VAL A 82 -18.49 -6.43 -14.42
C VAL A 82 -19.64 -7.17 -13.77
N SER A 83 -20.22 -8.12 -14.51
CA SER A 83 -21.23 -9.04 -13.98
C SER A 83 -20.58 -10.20 -13.21
N ASP A 84 -19.44 -10.69 -13.72
CA ASP A 84 -18.61 -11.74 -13.12
C ASP A 84 -17.13 -11.34 -13.20
N PHE A 85 -16.38 -11.52 -12.11
CA PHE A 85 -14.95 -11.24 -12.09
C PHE A 85 -14.14 -12.12 -13.06
N LYS A 86 -14.67 -13.27 -13.48
CA LYS A 86 -14.09 -14.12 -14.54
C LYS A 86 -13.95 -13.41 -15.89
N GLU A 87 -14.61 -12.28 -16.08
CA GLU A 87 -14.43 -11.41 -17.25
C GLU A 87 -13.06 -10.68 -17.25
N ILE A 88 -12.35 -10.66 -16.12
CA ILE A 88 -11.02 -10.06 -16.02
C ILE A 88 -9.98 -11.04 -16.57
N THR A 89 -9.27 -10.62 -17.62
CA THR A 89 -8.20 -11.41 -18.25
C THR A 89 -6.80 -10.93 -17.86
N ASP A 90 -6.69 -9.73 -17.30
CA ASP A 90 -5.45 -9.14 -16.84
C ASP A 90 -4.99 -9.72 -15.49
N ASP A 91 -3.68 -9.64 -15.24
CA ASP A 91 -3.13 -9.80 -13.89
C ASP A 91 -3.50 -8.62 -13.00
N PHE A 92 -3.47 -8.84 -11.68
CA PHE A 92 -3.90 -7.86 -10.70
C PHE A 92 -2.72 -7.07 -10.14
N VAL A 93 -2.88 -5.74 -10.10
CA VAL A 93 -2.02 -4.81 -9.37
C VAL A 93 -2.24 -4.97 -7.87
N LYS A 94 -3.49 -5.14 -7.46
CA LYS A 94 -3.91 -5.38 -6.08
C LYS A 94 -5.36 -5.86 -6.10
N ILE A 95 -5.75 -6.69 -5.15
CA ILE A 95 -7.16 -6.94 -4.85
C ILE A 95 -7.41 -6.35 -3.46
N THR A 96 -8.38 -5.45 -3.36
CA THR A 96 -8.76 -4.82 -2.10
C THR A 96 -10.18 -5.22 -1.75
N ILE A 97 -10.46 -5.38 -0.46
CA ILE A 97 -11.79 -5.67 0.06
C ILE A 97 -12.18 -4.57 1.01
N HIS A 98 -13.41 -4.09 0.88
CA HIS A 98 -14.09 -3.36 1.94
C HIS A 98 -15.19 -4.24 2.55
N ASP A 99 -15.20 -4.34 3.88
CA ASP A 99 -16.25 -5.01 4.65
C ASP A 99 -16.87 -4.03 5.66
N ALA A 100 -18.04 -3.51 5.32
CA ALA A 100 -18.79 -2.58 6.16
C ALA A 100 -19.19 -3.18 7.54
N SER A 101 -19.11 -4.51 7.68
CA SER A 101 -19.37 -5.19 8.96
C SER A 101 -18.13 -5.30 9.85
N LEU A 102 -16.98 -4.74 9.44
CA LEU A 102 -15.74 -4.68 10.20
C LEU A 102 -15.12 -6.06 10.54
N ASN A 103 -15.32 -7.06 9.69
CA ASN A 103 -14.84 -8.44 9.92
C ASN A 103 -13.56 -8.78 9.14
N CYS A 104 -12.77 -7.79 8.69
CA CYS A 104 -11.60 -8.06 7.85
C CYS A 104 -10.50 -8.86 8.56
N PHE A 105 -10.32 -8.70 9.87
CA PHE A 105 -9.37 -9.54 10.62
C PHE A 105 -9.76 -11.02 10.60
N GLU A 106 -11.04 -11.35 10.76
CA GLU A 106 -11.53 -12.73 10.68
C GLU A 106 -11.52 -13.24 9.24
N THR A 107 -11.93 -12.42 8.29
CA THR A 107 -11.94 -12.74 6.85
C THR A 107 -10.53 -13.05 6.37
N ARG A 108 -9.52 -12.30 6.81
CA ARG A 108 -8.11 -12.57 6.50
C ARG A 108 -7.69 -13.97 6.92
N GLU A 109 -8.05 -14.42 8.12
CA GLU A 109 -7.69 -15.78 8.58
C GLU A 109 -8.33 -16.88 7.72
N LYS A 110 -9.52 -16.63 7.14
CA LYS A 110 -10.16 -17.57 6.20
C LYS A 110 -9.41 -17.67 4.86
N LEU A 111 -8.56 -16.69 4.53
CA LEU A 111 -7.66 -16.70 3.37
C LEU A 111 -6.34 -17.44 3.62
N ALA A 112 -6.18 -18.12 4.76
CA ALA A 112 -4.99 -18.89 5.11
C ALA A 112 -4.44 -19.81 4.00
N PRO A 113 -5.27 -20.47 3.15
CA PRO A 113 -4.76 -21.28 2.04
C PRO A 113 -3.86 -20.53 1.05
N PHE A 114 -3.94 -19.19 1.00
CA PHE A 114 -3.21 -18.35 0.05
C PHE A 114 -2.03 -17.59 0.68
N PHE A 115 -1.76 -17.72 1.99
CA PHE A 115 -0.70 -16.94 2.65
C PHE A 115 0.71 -17.21 2.12
N GLU A 116 0.96 -18.39 1.55
CA GLU A 116 2.25 -18.71 0.92
C GLU A 116 2.35 -18.20 -0.53
N SER A 117 1.22 -17.93 -1.18
CA SER A 117 1.16 -17.56 -2.60
C SER A 117 0.75 -16.11 -2.86
N ALA A 118 0.29 -15.39 -1.84
CA ALA A 118 -0.07 -13.98 -1.90
C ALA A 118 0.28 -13.27 -0.59
N TYR A 119 0.62 -11.99 -0.68
CA TYR A 119 0.70 -11.13 0.49
C TYR A 119 -0.72 -10.67 0.85
N ILE A 120 -1.18 -10.97 2.07
CA ILE A 120 -2.55 -10.68 2.52
C ILE A 120 -2.50 -9.98 3.89
N VAL A 121 -2.94 -8.73 3.92
CA VAL A 121 -2.96 -7.90 5.13
C VAL A 121 -4.34 -7.30 5.34
N ALA A 122 -4.91 -7.48 6.54
CA ALA A 122 -6.01 -6.66 7.02
C ALA A 122 -5.41 -5.36 7.55
N SER A 123 -5.45 -4.29 6.76
CA SER A 123 -4.88 -3.01 7.15
C SER A 123 -5.72 -2.31 8.23
N GLU A 124 -7.02 -2.57 8.23
CA GLU A 124 -8.03 -2.04 9.16
C GLU A 124 -9.13 -3.09 9.39
N ALA A 125 -10.09 -2.80 10.27
CA ALA A 125 -11.18 -3.73 10.57
C ALA A 125 -12.11 -3.96 9.37
N ASP A 126 -12.17 -2.99 8.46
CA ASP A 126 -12.99 -2.93 7.24
C ASP A 126 -12.18 -3.07 5.95
N TRP A 127 -10.84 -3.16 6.00
CA TRP A 127 -10.00 -3.22 4.80
C TRP A 127 -9.02 -4.40 4.78
N ILE A 128 -9.03 -5.16 3.68
CA ILE A 128 -7.98 -6.13 3.32
C ILE A 128 -7.33 -5.72 2.01
N ASP A 129 -6.00 -5.76 1.98
CA ASP A 129 -5.19 -5.63 0.78
C ASP A 129 -4.49 -6.96 0.44
N ILE A 130 -4.57 -7.35 -0.82
CA ILE A 130 -4.00 -8.59 -1.37
C ILE A 130 -3.12 -8.25 -2.56
N ALA A 131 -1.85 -8.65 -2.49
CA ALA A 131 -0.85 -8.44 -3.52
C ALA A 131 -0.09 -9.74 -3.83
N ASN A 132 0.79 -9.71 -4.83
CA ASN A 132 1.66 -10.85 -5.14
C ASN A 132 2.49 -11.26 -3.91
N ALA A 133 2.87 -12.53 -3.82
CA ALA A 133 3.68 -13.04 -2.71
C ALA A 133 4.94 -12.17 -2.51
N ASN A 134 5.24 -11.90 -1.24
CA ASN A 134 6.38 -11.07 -0.82
C ASN A 134 6.35 -9.61 -1.32
N VAL A 135 5.23 -9.10 -1.84
CA VAL A 135 5.10 -7.71 -2.24
C VAL A 135 4.35 -6.90 -1.19
N HIS A 136 5.09 -6.09 -0.46
CA HIS A 136 4.58 -5.16 0.54
C HIS A 136 5.41 -3.87 0.53
N LYS A 137 4.91 -2.81 1.20
CA LYS A 137 5.53 -1.47 1.21
C LYS A 137 7.04 -1.50 1.50
N GLY A 138 7.45 -2.34 2.46
CA GLY A 138 8.86 -2.56 2.77
C GLY A 138 9.71 -3.04 1.57
N THR A 139 9.30 -4.09 0.85
CA THR A 139 10.03 -4.53 -0.35
C THR A 139 10.08 -3.47 -1.44
N THR A 140 9.01 -2.69 -1.61
CA THR A 140 8.99 -1.59 -2.58
C THR A 140 9.99 -0.50 -2.23
N VAL A 141 10.10 -0.13 -0.95
CA VAL A 141 11.09 0.84 -0.50
C VAL A 141 12.52 0.31 -0.65
N GLU A 142 12.74 -0.98 -0.40
CA GLU A 142 14.04 -1.62 -0.68
C GLU A 142 14.40 -1.55 -2.17
N GLN A 143 13.44 -1.77 -3.08
CA GLN A 143 13.67 -1.58 -4.52
C GLN A 143 13.96 -0.10 -4.85
N LEU A 144 13.25 0.84 -4.26
CA LEU A 144 13.49 2.28 -4.44
C LEU A 144 14.87 2.70 -3.98
N GLN A 145 15.33 2.18 -2.83
CA GLN A 145 16.67 2.38 -2.31
C GLN A 145 17.74 1.92 -3.30
N GLN A 146 17.54 0.76 -3.92
CA GLN A 146 18.45 0.24 -4.95
C GLN A 146 18.45 1.12 -6.21
N ILE A 147 17.28 1.51 -6.72
CA ILE A 147 17.13 2.37 -7.91
C ILE A 147 17.79 3.73 -7.71
N LEU A 148 17.64 4.30 -6.51
CA LEU A 148 18.17 5.61 -6.15
C LEU A 148 19.60 5.57 -5.62
N ASN A 149 20.15 4.38 -5.36
CA ASN A 149 21.43 4.17 -4.70
C ASN A 149 21.52 4.93 -3.35
N VAL A 150 20.50 4.75 -2.50
CA VAL A 150 20.44 5.31 -1.14
C VAL A 150 20.27 4.19 -0.12
N SER A 151 20.85 4.37 1.07
CA SER A 151 20.77 3.36 2.13
C SER A 151 19.55 3.55 3.06
N PRO A 152 19.21 2.57 3.92
CA PRO A 152 18.24 2.76 4.99
C PRO A 152 18.56 3.94 5.91
N GLU A 153 19.84 4.23 6.16
CA GLU A 153 20.32 5.40 6.90
C GLU A 153 20.05 6.73 6.18
N GLU A 154 19.87 6.71 4.86
CA GLU A 154 19.49 7.88 4.07
C GLU A 154 17.98 7.96 3.83
N THR A 155 17.20 7.07 4.46
CA THR A 155 15.76 6.92 4.22
C THR A 155 14.94 7.35 5.43
N LEU A 156 13.93 8.18 5.19
CA LEU A 156 12.86 8.46 6.15
C LEU A 156 11.59 7.72 5.75
N ALA A 157 10.95 7.04 6.70
CA ALA A 157 9.67 6.38 6.51
C ALA A 157 8.64 6.86 7.54
N PHE A 158 7.38 6.95 7.11
CA PHE A 158 6.25 7.31 7.95
C PHE A 158 5.16 6.29 7.75
N GLY A 159 4.46 5.91 8.82
CA GLY A 159 3.33 4.99 8.71
C GLY A 159 2.34 5.15 9.86
N ASP A 160 1.18 4.53 9.67
CA ASP A 160 0.06 4.58 10.60
C ASP A 160 -0.66 3.25 10.80
N GLY A 161 -0.68 2.38 9.78
CA GLY A 161 -1.43 1.13 9.78
C GLY A 161 -0.58 -0.15 9.85
N TYR A 162 -1.26 -1.31 9.89
CA TYR A 162 -0.61 -2.62 9.91
C TYR A 162 0.23 -2.91 8.66
N ASN A 163 -0.17 -2.37 7.50
CA ASN A 163 0.57 -2.55 6.23
C ASN A 163 1.88 -1.74 6.17
N ASP A 164 2.21 -0.96 7.20
CA ASP A 164 3.47 -0.22 7.34
C ASP A 164 4.50 -0.94 8.25
N LEU A 165 4.15 -2.07 8.87
CA LEU A 165 5.05 -2.76 9.80
C LEU A 165 6.36 -3.20 9.12
N GLU A 166 6.28 -3.72 7.89
CA GLU A 166 7.44 -4.09 7.10
C GLU A 166 8.17 -2.88 6.53
N LEU A 167 7.48 -1.74 6.36
CA LEU A 167 8.10 -0.48 5.96
C LEU A 167 9.04 0.05 7.05
N MET A 168 8.65 -0.02 8.32
CA MET A 168 9.48 0.47 9.44
C MET A 168 10.86 -0.20 9.48
N LYS A 169 10.95 -1.47 9.06
CA LYS A 169 12.20 -2.24 9.01
C LYS A 169 13.18 -1.79 7.91
N ARG A 170 12.75 -0.93 6.99
CA ARG A 170 13.51 -0.57 5.78
C ARG A 170 14.11 0.83 5.82
N ALA A 171 13.83 1.60 6.86
CA ALA A 171 14.38 2.94 7.06
C ALA A 171 14.94 3.08 8.46
N ALA A 172 16.13 3.66 8.59
CA ALA A 172 16.73 3.94 9.90
C ALA A 172 15.94 5.05 10.63
N TYR A 173 15.43 6.02 9.87
CA TYR A 173 14.60 7.12 10.36
C TYR A 173 13.12 6.82 10.07
N ASN A 174 12.57 5.86 10.78
CA ASN A 174 11.16 5.50 10.64
C ASN A 174 10.30 6.09 11.78
N PHE A 175 9.11 6.57 11.44
CA PHE A 175 8.22 7.30 12.32
C PHE A 175 6.80 6.73 12.27
N ALA A 176 6.28 6.30 13.41
CA ALA A 176 4.84 6.11 13.56
C ALA A 176 4.19 7.45 13.90
N VAL A 177 3.07 7.78 13.26
CA VAL A 177 2.26 8.95 13.67
C VAL A 177 1.53 8.64 14.98
N ARG A 178 1.17 9.68 15.75
CA ARG A 178 0.62 9.49 17.11
C ARG A 178 -0.67 8.66 17.14
N ASN A 179 -1.51 8.80 16.12
CA ASN A 179 -2.76 8.06 15.94
C ASN A 179 -2.59 6.72 15.22
N ALA A 180 -1.36 6.25 14.99
CA ALA A 180 -1.09 4.93 14.45
C ALA A 180 -1.53 3.79 15.39
N VAL A 181 -1.72 2.61 14.81
CA VAL A 181 -1.95 1.36 15.54
C VAL A 181 -0.81 1.09 16.53
N GLN A 182 -1.11 0.41 17.64
CA GLN A 182 -0.14 0.25 18.74
C GLN A 182 1.09 -0.54 18.30
N GLU A 183 0.88 -1.61 17.55
CA GLU A 183 1.89 -2.50 17.00
C GLU A 183 2.90 -1.74 16.13
N LEU A 184 2.44 -0.75 15.36
CA LEU A 184 3.33 0.08 14.54
C LEU A 184 4.15 1.04 15.38
N LYS A 185 3.55 1.66 16.40
CA LYS A 185 4.27 2.54 17.34
C LYS A 185 5.35 1.76 18.11
N ASP A 186 5.07 0.52 18.47
CA ASP A 186 6.03 -0.36 19.16
C ASP A 186 7.16 -0.82 18.22
N ALA A 187 6.89 -0.95 16.92
CA ALA A 187 7.89 -1.31 15.91
C ALA A 187 8.72 -0.10 15.41
N ALA A 188 8.24 1.13 15.60
CA ALA A 188 8.89 2.32 15.10
C ALA A 188 10.00 2.85 16.03
N ASN A 189 11.05 3.40 15.44
CA ASN A 189 12.15 4.04 16.16
C ASN A 189 11.72 5.36 16.80
N PHE A 190 10.77 6.06 16.18
CA PHE A 190 10.28 7.36 16.62
C PHE A 190 8.76 7.43 16.51
N ILE A 191 8.16 8.23 17.39
CA ILE A 191 6.75 8.62 17.29
C ILE A 191 6.69 10.11 16.98
N THR A 192 5.95 10.49 15.93
CA THR A 192 5.70 11.90 15.58
C THR A 192 4.28 12.32 15.96
N ARG A 193 3.86 13.52 15.53
CA ARG A 193 2.52 14.09 15.74
C ARG A 193 1.43 13.22 15.08
N ALA A 194 0.16 13.58 15.29
CA ALA A 194 -0.95 12.92 14.62
C ALA A 194 -1.08 13.37 13.16
N ASN A 195 -1.70 12.56 12.31
CA ASN A 195 -1.93 12.86 10.89
C ASN A 195 -2.59 14.24 10.69
N GLU A 196 -3.58 14.57 11.51
CA GLU A 196 -4.35 15.82 11.47
C GLU A 196 -3.54 17.07 11.84
N GLU A 197 -2.31 16.87 12.34
CA GLU A 197 -1.39 17.93 12.73
C GLU A 197 -0.25 18.12 11.72
N ASP A 198 -0.40 17.64 10.48
CA ASP A 198 0.64 17.68 9.43
C ASP A 198 1.95 17.01 9.85
N ALA A 199 1.85 15.87 10.55
CA ALA A 199 3.00 15.23 11.20
C ALA A 199 4.18 14.99 10.26
N VAL A 200 3.92 14.43 9.07
CA VAL A 200 4.94 14.13 8.06
C VAL A 200 5.69 15.40 7.65
N MET A 201 4.95 16.43 7.23
CA MET A 201 5.53 17.69 6.77
C MET A 201 6.36 18.36 7.87
N LYS A 202 5.81 18.44 9.09
CA LYS A 202 6.50 19.08 10.22
C LYS A 202 7.76 18.33 10.62
N THR A 203 7.76 16.99 10.60
CA THR A 203 8.97 16.19 10.86
C THR A 203 10.02 16.42 9.79
N ILE A 204 9.65 16.42 8.51
CA ILE A 204 10.59 16.68 7.41
C ILE A 204 11.22 18.08 7.56
N VAL A 205 10.41 19.12 7.75
CA VAL A 205 10.90 20.50 7.93
C VAL A 205 11.83 20.59 9.15
N GLN A 206 11.46 19.97 10.26
CA GLN A 206 12.30 19.95 11.46
C GLN A 206 13.66 19.30 11.19
N LEU A 207 13.71 18.13 10.55
CA LEU A 207 14.97 17.44 10.24
C LEU A 207 15.83 18.22 9.25
N LEU A 208 15.24 18.83 8.23
CA LEU A 208 15.97 19.69 7.28
C LEU A 208 16.57 20.93 7.97
N SER A 209 15.84 21.56 8.90
CA SER A 209 16.37 22.71 9.65
C SER A 209 17.60 22.37 10.51
N LEU A 210 17.76 21.10 10.91
CA LEU A 210 18.95 20.66 11.64
C LEU A 210 20.17 20.59 10.71
N GLN A 211 19.97 20.28 9.43
CA GLN A 211 21.05 20.22 8.43
C GLN A 211 21.55 21.62 8.06
N GLU A 212 20.67 22.62 7.98
CA GLU A 212 21.07 24.01 7.69
C GLU A 212 21.98 24.62 8.77
N ASN A 213 21.90 24.11 10.00
CA ASN A 213 22.71 24.56 11.12
C ASN A 213 24.06 23.82 11.24
N VAL A 214 24.29 22.77 10.45
CA VAL A 214 25.59 22.10 10.33
C VAL A 214 26.40 22.83 9.25
N LYS A 215 27.01 23.97 9.61
CA LYS A 215 28.11 24.50 8.80
C LYS A 215 29.27 23.51 8.91
N VAL A 216 29.59 22.85 7.80
CA VAL A 216 30.84 22.10 7.64
C VAL A 216 31.97 23.10 7.83
N THR A 217 32.62 23.08 9.00
CA THR A 217 33.93 23.69 9.16
C THR A 217 34.89 22.89 8.29
N GLU A 218 35.39 23.53 7.22
CA GLU A 218 36.54 23.05 6.42
C GLU A 218 37.77 22.81 7.29
#